data_AF-A0A3N5PQ96-F1
#
_entry.id   AF-A0A3N5PQ96-F1
#
_cell.length_a   1.000
_cell.length_b   1.000
_cell.length_c   1.000
_cell.angle_alpha   90.00
_cell.angle_beta   90.00
_cell.angle_gamma   90.00
#
_symmetry.space_group_name_H-M   'P 1'
#
loop_
_entity.id
_entity.type
_entity.pdbx_description
1 polymer ?
#
loop_
_entity_poly.entity_id
_entity_poly.type
_entity_poly.pdbx_seq_one_letter_code
_entity_poly.pdbx_strand_id
1 'polypeptide(L)'
;LPNTKVRVLPAFVGGLVGGVGWLLVQGLYVYLQIGVARYNAIYGSFAILPLFMVWIYVGWVVFLTGAEMAFAAQNWRRYVPGVDKLAPIVRLALAFDVLDNVFADYSKRHYAERNRIARRLEISEVQVGEILEDLEAANLLKHLDEEASKYVPAAPAEKIEAVEVVDAICGRKTPTSPGGQVAEQVFDSARKALAGKTLADQL
;
A
#
# COMPACT_ATOMS: atom_id res chain seq x y z
N LEU A 1 -19.57 0.88 -11.54
CA LEU A 1 -18.86 -0.40 -11.72
C LEU A 1 -17.98 -0.62 -10.49
N PRO A 2 -18.28 -1.58 -9.59
CA PRO A 2 -17.56 -1.70 -8.33
C PRO A 2 -16.21 -2.41 -8.56
N ASN A 3 -15.11 -1.70 -8.24
CA ASN A 3 -13.72 -2.12 -8.51
C ASN A 3 -13.12 -3.02 -7.40
N THR A 4 -13.92 -3.49 -6.44
CA THR A 4 -13.42 -4.28 -5.31
C THR A 4 -14.55 -5.09 -4.67
N LYS A 5 -14.27 -6.37 -4.40
CA LYS A 5 -15.11 -7.25 -3.58
C LYS A 5 -14.91 -6.86 -2.10
N VAL A 6 -15.93 -6.27 -1.48
CA VAL A 6 -15.90 -5.86 -0.08
C VAL A 6 -16.32 -7.03 0.80
N ARG A 7 -15.59 -7.31 1.88
CA ARG A 7 -15.99 -8.35 2.85
C ARG A 7 -17.19 -7.87 3.66
N VAL A 8 -18.10 -8.78 3.99
CA VAL A 8 -19.40 -8.45 4.61
C VAL A 8 -19.26 -7.82 6.01
N LEU A 9 -18.29 -8.28 6.82
CA LEU A 9 -18.04 -7.73 8.16
C LEU A 9 -17.55 -6.26 8.12
N PRO A 10 -16.50 -5.90 7.34
CA PRO A 10 -16.08 -4.51 7.19
C PRO A 10 -17.18 -3.57 6.68
N ALA A 11 -17.99 -4.02 5.72
CA ALA A 11 -19.13 -3.27 5.22
C ALA A 11 -20.16 -2.98 6.34
N PHE A 12 -20.40 -3.96 7.23
CA PHE A 12 -21.28 -3.79 8.37
C PHE A 12 -20.74 -2.77 9.38
N VAL A 13 -19.44 -2.79 9.69
CA VAL A 13 -18.82 -1.84 10.62
C VAL A 13 -18.90 -0.41 10.07
N GLY A 14 -18.54 -0.19 8.81
CA GLY A 14 -18.67 1.14 8.19
C GLY A 14 -20.12 1.61 8.08
N GLY A 15 -21.05 0.69 7.79
CA GLY A 15 -22.49 0.94 7.79
C GLY A 15 -23.04 1.32 9.17
N LEU A 16 -22.57 0.66 10.23
CA LEU A 16 -22.94 0.99 11.61
C LEU A 16 -22.46 2.39 11.99
N VAL A 17 -21.20 2.71 11.72
CA VAL A 17 -20.62 4.03 12.03
C VAL A 17 -21.31 5.13 11.24
N GLY A 18 -21.51 4.95 9.94
CA GLY A 18 -22.24 5.89 9.09
C GLY A 18 -23.70 6.05 9.53
N GLY A 19 -24.37 4.96 9.88
CA GLY A 19 -25.76 4.97 10.35
C GLY A 19 -25.95 5.71 11.68
N VAL A 20 -25.08 5.46 12.65
CA VAL A 20 -25.08 6.18 13.94
C VAL A 20 -24.78 7.66 13.72
N GLY A 21 -23.78 7.99 12.89
CA GLY A 21 -23.46 9.37 12.54
C GLY A 21 -24.63 10.09 11.89
N TRP A 22 -25.36 9.43 11.00
CA TRP A 22 -26.53 9.99 10.33
C TRP A 22 -27.65 10.33 11.31
N LEU A 23 -27.96 9.44 12.25
CA LEU A 23 -28.98 9.66 13.27
C LEU A 23 -28.64 10.86 14.18
N LEU A 24 -27.37 11.01 14.56
CA LEU A 24 -26.90 12.15 15.36
C LEU A 24 -27.06 13.47 14.60
N VAL A 25 -26.63 13.51 13.34
CA VAL A 25 -26.74 14.69 12.48
C VAL A 25 -28.19 15.06 12.23
N GLN A 26 -29.05 14.07 12.01
CA GLN A 26 -30.50 14.29 11.85
C GLN A 26 -31.11 14.89 13.12
N GLY A 27 -30.77 14.37 14.30
CA GLY A 27 -31.24 14.93 15.58
C GLY A 27 -30.77 16.38 15.79
N LEU A 28 -29.50 16.66 15.51
CA LEU A 28 -28.92 18.00 15.61
C LEU A 28 -29.60 18.98 14.65
N TYR A 29 -29.86 18.56 13.41
CA TYR A 29 -30.56 19.37 12.42
C TYR A 29 -31.96 19.77 12.89
N VAL A 30 -32.76 18.81 13.37
CA VAL A 30 -34.10 19.07 13.87
C VAL A 30 -34.06 20.04 15.06
N TYR A 31 -33.12 19.84 15.99
CA TYR A 31 -32.95 20.73 17.13
C TYR A 31 -32.62 22.17 16.71
N LEU A 32 -31.67 22.33 15.79
CA LEU A 32 -31.28 23.64 15.25
C LEU A 32 -32.42 24.31 14.48
N GLN A 33 -33.19 23.54 13.70
CA GLN A 33 -34.34 24.04 12.95
C GLN A 33 -35.43 24.57 13.89
N ILE A 34 -35.72 23.87 15.00
CA ILE A 34 -36.66 24.33 16.02
C ILE A 34 -36.15 25.60 16.73
N GLY A 35 -34.85 25.68 17.03
CA GLY A 35 -34.23 26.85 17.65
C GLY A 35 -34.31 28.10 16.76
N VAL A 36 -33.93 27.95 15.48
CA VAL A 36 -33.99 29.03 14.47
C VAL A 36 -35.42 29.48 14.22
N ALA A 37 -36.40 28.57 14.21
CA ALA A 37 -37.82 28.93 14.08
C ALA A 37 -38.36 29.75 15.27
N ARG A 38 -37.76 29.61 16.47
CA ARG A 38 -38.15 30.37 17.68
C ARG A 38 -37.47 31.75 17.78
N TYR A 39 -36.29 31.92 17.21
CA TYR A 39 -35.53 33.18 17.24
C TYR A 39 -35.86 34.03 16.00
N ASN A 40 -36.84 34.95 16.13
CA ASN A 40 -37.27 35.95 15.14
C ASN A 40 -37.77 35.43 13.76
N ALA A 41 -39.09 35.48 13.56
CA ALA A 41 -39.79 35.06 12.33
C ALA A 41 -39.30 35.73 11.03
N ILE A 42 -38.68 36.92 11.12
CA ILE A 42 -38.16 37.67 9.96
C ILE A 42 -36.83 37.08 9.47
N TYR A 43 -35.96 36.64 10.38
CA TYR A 43 -34.64 36.07 10.04
C TYR A 43 -34.66 34.53 9.96
N GLY A 44 -35.64 33.88 10.56
CA GLY A 44 -35.82 32.43 10.52
C GLY A 44 -35.92 31.87 9.10
N SER A 45 -36.68 32.52 8.21
CA SER A 45 -36.85 32.09 6.82
C SER A 45 -35.56 32.15 5.99
N PHE A 46 -34.72 33.17 6.22
CA PHE A 46 -33.43 33.31 5.54
C PHE A 46 -32.42 32.27 6.04
N ALA A 47 -32.43 31.96 7.34
CA ALA A 47 -31.51 31.01 7.96
C ALA A 47 -31.77 29.54 7.56
N ILE A 48 -32.93 29.21 7.00
CA ILE A 48 -33.25 27.85 6.51
C ILE A 48 -32.29 27.41 5.41
N LEU A 49 -31.99 28.30 4.45
CA LEU A 49 -31.15 27.94 3.29
C LEU A 49 -29.69 27.63 3.70
N PRO A 50 -28.99 28.48 4.48
CA PRO A 50 -27.68 28.13 5.03
C PRO A 50 -27.69 26.87 5.89
N LEU A 51 -28.72 26.68 6.73
CA LEU A 51 -28.83 25.50 7.57
C LEU A 51 -29.01 24.22 6.74
N PHE A 52 -29.77 24.29 5.65
CA PHE A 52 -29.93 23.20 4.70
C PHE A 52 -28.62 22.87 3.96
N MET A 53 -27.85 23.88 3.55
CA MET A 53 -26.52 23.68 2.94
C MET A 53 -25.55 22.97 3.89
N VAL A 54 -25.52 23.38 5.16
CA VAL A 54 -24.72 22.72 6.20
C VAL A 54 -25.17 21.27 6.40
N TRP A 55 -26.48 21.01 6.40
CA TRP A 55 -27.01 19.66 6.55
C TRP A 55 -26.56 18.72 5.41
N ILE A 56 -26.64 19.17 4.16
CA ILE A 56 -26.13 18.40 3.01
C ILE A 56 -24.63 18.14 3.16
N TYR A 57 -23.85 19.17 3.49
CA TYR A 57 -22.40 19.05 3.65
C TYR A 57 -22.04 18.01 4.71
N VAL A 58 -22.62 18.13 5.92
CA VAL A 58 -22.38 17.20 7.02
C VAL A 58 -22.89 15.79 6.65
N GLY A 59 -23.99 15.69 5.92
CA GLY A 59 -24.48 14.42 5.39
C GLY A 59 -23.45 13.69 4.53
N TRP A 60 -22.85 14.40 3.58
CA TRP A 60 -21.77 13.85 2.76
C TRP A 60 -20.54 13.46 3.58
N VAL A 61 -20.16 14.27 4.57
CA VAL A 61 -19.05 13.93 5.49
C VAL A 61 -19.34 12.62 6.22
N VAL A 62 -20.55 12.43 6.74
CA VAL A 62 -20.94 11.17 7.41
C VAL A 62 -20.86 9.98 6.45
N PHE A 63 -21.41 10.12 5.24
CA PHE A 63 -21.37 9.05 4.23
C PHE A 63 -19.93 8.68 3.86
N LEU A 64 -19.07 9.68 3.59
CA LEU A 64 -17.67 9.46 3.25
C LEU A 64 -16.90 8.84 4.43
N THR A 65 -17.15 9.29 5.66
CA THR A 65 -16.53 8.73 6.87
C THR A 65 -16.93 7.27 7.05
N GLY A 66 -18.20 6.92 6.84
CA GLY A 66 -18.66 5.53 6.89
C GLY A 66 -18.00 4.65 5.83
N ALA A 67 -17.82 5.16 4.62
CA ALA A 67 -17.12 4.48 3.53
C ALA A 67 -15.61 4.31 3.85
N GLU A 68 -14.96 5.35 4.37
CA GLU A 68 -13.57 5.32 4.80
C GLU A 68 -13.36 4.34 5.95
N MET A 69 -14.28 4.26 6.91
CA MET A 69 -14.24 3.28 7.99
C MET A 69 -14.43 1.84 7.49
N ALA A 70 -15.31 1.60 6.51
CA ALA A 70 -15.43 0.29 5.88
C ALA A 70 -14.11 -0.11 5.19
N PHE A 71 -13.49 0.85 4.49
CA PHE A 71 -12.18 0.65 3.86
C PHE A 71 -11.09 0.38 4.90
N ALA A 72 -11.01 1.17 5.98
CA ALA A 72 -10.04 1.01 7.05
C ALA A 72 -10.22 -0.34 7.76
N ALA A 73 -11.46 -0.75 8.06
CA ALA A 73 -11.74 -2.05 8.68
C ALA A 73 -11.36 -3.22 7.75
N GLN A 74 -11.52 -3.06 6.43
CA GLN A 74 -11.11 -4.07 5.45
C GLN A 74 -9.58 -4.13 5.29
N ASN A 75 -8.91 -2.97 5.33
CA ASN A 75 -7.48 -2.84 5.05
C ASN A 75 -6.60 -2.76 6.31
N TRP A 76 -7.18 -2.79 7.52
CA TRP A 76 -6.47 -2.70 8.81
C TRP A 76 -5.33 -3.72 8.95
N ARG A 77 -5.50 -4.94 8.41
CA ARG A 77 -4.44 -5.96 8.41
C ARG A 77 -3.28 -5.67 7.45
N ARG A 78 -3.52 -4.79 6.48
CA ARG A 78 -2.54 -4.30 5.49
C ARG A 78 -2.02 -2.90 5.85
N TYR A 79 -2.69 -2.21 6.78
CA TYR A 79 -2.28 -0.96 7.36
C TYR A 79 -1.36 -1.25 8.53
N VAL A 80 -0.06 -1.35 8.27
CA VAL A 80 0.96 -1.40 9.31
C VAL A 80 1.55 0.01 9.45
N PRO A 81 1.03 0.85 10.37
CA PRO A 81 1.66 2.13 10.64
C PRO A 81 2.99 1.84 11.35
N GLY A 82 4.11 2.19 10.70
CA GLY A 82 5.44 1.99 11.29
C GLY A 82 6.03 0.60 11.07
N VAL A 83 5.89 0.00 9.87
CA VAL A 83 6.98 -0.91 9.44
C VAL A 83 8.24 -0.06 9.49
N ASP A 84 9.17 -0.40 10.38
CA ASP A 84 10.51 0.18 10.36
C ASP A 84 10.99 0.04 8.92
N LYS A 85 11.11 1.17 8.21
CA LYS A 85 11.67 1.16 6.86
C LYS A 85 13.00 0.46 6.99
N LEU A 86 13.10 -0.74 6.41
CA LEU A 86 14.33 -1.51 6.50
C LEU A 86 15.48 -0.58 6.11
N ALA A 87 16.54 -0.61 6.91
CA ALA A 87 17.75 0.11 6.54
C ALA A 87 18.12 -0.30 5.09
N PRO A 88 18.57 0.64 4.24
CA PRO A 88 18.74 0.37 2.80
C PRO A 88 19.57 -0.88 2.51
N ILE A 89 20.58 -1.14 3.34
CA ILE A 89 21.42 -2.33 3.25
C ILE A 89 20.68 -3.62 3.55
N VAL A 90 19.78 -3.63 4.55
CA VAL A 90 18.98 -4.80 4.92
C VAL A 90 17.93 -5.05 3.83
N ARG A 91 17.35 -3.99 3.28
CA ARG A 91 16.40 -4.07 2.17
C ARG A 91 17.05 -4.68 0.91
N LEU A 92 18.29 -4.30 0.62
CA LEU A 92 19.05 -4.88 -0.48
C LEU A 92 19.41 -6.35 -0.23
N ALA A 93 19.88 -6.71 0.97
CA ALA A 93 20.17 -8.09 1.33
C ALA A 93 18.91 -8.97 1.20
N LEU A 94 17.78 -8.49 1.72
CA LEU A 94 16.50 -9.19 1.64
C LEU A 94 16.05 -9.43 0.19
N ALA A 95 16.34 -8.51 -0.74
CA ALA A 95 16.04 -8.70 -2.15
C ALA A 95 16.79 -9.88 -2.77
N PHE A 96 18.07 -10.04 -2.45
CA PHE A 96 18.84 -11.22 -2.87
C PHE A 96 18.29 -12.50 -2.20
N ASP A 97 18.05 -12.50 -0.88
CA ASP A 97 17.51 -13.66 -0.16
C ASP A 97 16.14 -14.12 -0.71
N VAL A 98 15.29 -13.17 -1.10
CA VAL A 98 13.99 -13.43 -1.73
C VAL A 98 14.19 -14.05 -3.11
N LEU A 99 15.06 -13.48 -3.95
CA LEU A 99 15.37 -14.05 -5.27
C LEU A 99 15.91 -15.48 -5.16
N ASP A 100 16.80 -15.73 -4.20
CA ASP A 100 17.36 -17.06 -3.96
C ASP A 100 16.28 -18.08 -3.61
N ASN A 101 15.35 -17.71 -2.73
CA ASN A 101 14.21 -18.56 -2.39
C ASN A 101 13.29 -18.79 -3.59
N VAL A 102 13.05 -17.78 -4.41
CA VAL A 102 12.22 -17.89 -5.62
C VAL A 102 12.89 -18.82 -6.63
N PHE A 103 14.18 -18.67 -6.89
CA PHE A 103 14.93 -19.54 -7.80
C PHE A 103 15.07 -20.98 -7.28
N ALA A 104 15.21 -21.16 -5.96
CA ALA A 104 15.21 -22.47 -5.33
C ALA A 104 13.86 -23.18 -5.48
N ASP A 105 12.74 -22.48 -5.31
CA ASP A 105 11.41 -23.05 -5.54
C ASP A 105 11.16 -23.31 -7.04
N TYR A 106 11.60 -22.41 -7.92
CA TYR A 106 11.51 -22.58 -9.37
C TYR A 106 12.27 -23.82 -9.86
N SER A 107 13.47 -24.06 -9.34
CA SER A 107 14.29 -25.24 -9.66
C SER A 107 13.61 -26.56 -9.26
N LYS A 108 12.77 -26.51 -8.22
CA LYS A 108 11.94 -27.64 -7.77
C LYS A 108 10.58 -27.71 -8.49
N ARG A 109 10.36 -26.90 -9.53
CA ARG A 109 9.09 -26.76 -10.27
C ARG A 109 7.92 -26.33 -9.37
N HIS A 110 8.20 -25.51 -8.36
CA HIS A 110 7.21 -24.90 -7.48
C HIS A 110 7.10 -23.39 -7.72
N TYR A 111 5.95 -22.83 -7.40
CA TYR A 111 5.74 -21.39 -7.36
C TYR A 111 6.24 -20.84 -6.03
N ALA A 112 6.78 -19.62 -6.06
CA ALA A 112 7.20 -18.93 -4.86
C ALA A 112 5.99 -18.19 -4.27
N GLU A 113 5.62 -18.52 -3.03
CA GLU A 113 4.49 -17.90 -2.33
C GLU A 113 5.00 -16.92 -1.29
N ARG A 114 4.42 -15.71 -1.26
CA ARG A 114 4.78 -14.64 -0.32
C ARG A 114 4.88 -15.13 1.13
N ASN A 115 3.86 -15.86 1.59
CA ASN A 115 3.79 -16.38 2.95
C ASN A 115 4.88 -17.44 3.24
N ARG A 116 5.21 -18.28 2.26
CA ARG A 116 6.23 -19.32 2.40
C ARG A 116 7.63 -18.72 2.50
N ILE A 117 7.93 -17.70 1.69
CA ILE A 117 9.21 -16.97 1.73
C ILE A 117 9.35 -16.27 3.09
N ALA A 118 8.31 -15.54 3.52
CA ALA A 118 8.28 -14.86 4.81
C ALA A 118 8.53 -15.82 5.99
N ARG A 119 7.89 -17.00 5.98
CA ARG A 119 8.13 -18.04 7.00
C ARG A 119 9.54 -18.61 6.99
N ARG A 120 10.15 -18.78 5.81
CA ARG A 120 11.52 -19.32 5.71
C ARG A 120 12.59 -18.33 6.18
N LEU A 121 12.38 -17.05 5.86
CA LEU A 121 13.30 -15.98 6.23
C LEU A 121 13.04 -15.42 7.63
N GLU A 122 11.99 -15.90 8.32
CA GLU A 122 11.53 -15.39 9.64
C GLU A 122 11.26 -13.87 9.63
N ILE A 123 10.85 -13.33 8.48
CA ILE A 123 10.58 -11.92 8.23
C ILE A 123 9.08 -11.70 8.00
N SER A 124 8.59 -10.49 8.30
CA SER A 124 7.18 -10.13 8.10
C SER A 124 6.76 -10.29 6.63
N GLU A 125 5.58 -10.88 6.40
CA GLU A 125 4.96 -11.00 5.06
C GLU A 125 4.78 -9.65 4.35
N VAL A 126 4.65 -8.57 5.12
CA VAL A 126 4.55 -7.21 4.58
C VAL A 126 5.87 -6.78 3.96
N GLN A 127 6.98 -6.97 4.68
CA GLN A 127 8.32 -6.59 4.22
C GLN A 127 8.74 -7.41 3.00
N VAL A 128 8.46 -8.71 2.99
CA VAL A 128 8.68 -9.56 1.81
C VAL A 128 7.78 -9.13 0.64
N GLY A 129 6.53 -8.75 0.94
CA GLY A 129 5.59 -8.25 -0.05
C GLY A 129 6.09 -7.00 -0.77
N GLU A 130 6.62 -6.02 -0.04
CA GLU A 130 7.20 -4.79 -0.61
C GLU A 130 8.36 -5.10 -1.56
N ILE A 131 9.26 -6.00 -1.17
CA ILE A 131 10.40 -6.40 -2.00
C ILE A 131 9.96 -7.15 -3.26
N LEU A 132 8.97 -8.04 -3.14
CA LEU A 132 8.40 -8.74 -4.29
C LEU A 132 7.74 -7.77 -5.29
N GLU A 133 7.06 -6.74 -4.79
CA GLU A 133 6.44 -5.70 -5.61
C GLU A 133 7.50 -4.83 -6.32
N ASP A 134 8.59 -4.46 -5.64
CA ASP A 134 9.72 -3.74 -6.25
C ASP A 134 10.41 -4.57 -7.36
N LEU A 135 10.63 -5.86 -7.11
CA LEU A 135 11.23 -6.78 -8.09
C LEU A 135 10.30 -7.06 -9.27
N GLU A 136 8.99 -7.10 -9.05
CA GLU A 136 7.97 -7.21 -10.10
C GLU A 136 7.94 -5.94 -10.97
N ALA A 137 7.98 -4.76 -10.37
CA ALA A 137 8.04 -3.49 -11.09
C ALA A 137 9.29 -3.37 -11.98
N ALA A 138 10.40 -3.98 -11.54
CA ALA A 138 11.63 -4.08 -12.32
C ALA A 138 11.62 -5.18 -13.41
N ASN A 139 10.52 -5.92 -13.57
CA ASN A 139 10.39 -7.08 -14.46
C ASN A 139 11.36 -8.23 -14.16
N LEU A 140 11.85 -8.34 -12.92
CA LEU A 140 12.69 -9.46 -12.47
C LEU A 140 11.85 -10.67 -12.05
N LEU A 141 10.64 -10.40 -11.54
CA LEU A 141 9.65 -11.39 -11.17
C LEU A 141 8.35 -11.16 -11.94
N LYS A 142 7.56 -12.22 -12.13
CA LYS A 142 6.19 -12.14 -12.65
C LYS A 142 5.21 -12.70 -11.64
N HIS A 143 4.11 -11.99 -11.47
CA HIS A 143 2.97 -12.43 -10.70
C HIS A 143 2.05 -13.30 -11.56
N LEU A 144 1.65 -14.47 -11.04
CA LEU A 144 0.79 -15.40 -11.79
C LEU A 144 -0.71 -15.18 -11.54
N ASP A 145 -1.08 -14.77 -10.33
CA ASP A 145 -2.48 -14.67 -9.89
C ASP A 145 -2.59 -13.70 -8.71
N GLU A 146 -3.31 -12.58 -8.93
CA GLU A 146 -3.54 -11.52 -7.94
C GLU A 146 -4.21 -12.03 -6.66
N GLU A 147 -5.03 -13.09 -6.73
CA GLU A 147 -5.69 -13.65 -5.55
C GLU A 147 -4.77 -14.63 -4.78
N ALA A 148 -3.80 -15.26 -5.45
CA ALA A 148 -2.99 -16.34 -4.87
C ALA A 148 -1.57 -15.92 -4.39
N SER A 149 -1.12 -14.69 -4.66
CA SER A 149 0.20 -14.19 -4.24
C SER A 149 1.38 -15.09 -4.65
N LYS A 150 1.33 -15.59 -5.89
CA LYS A 150 2.32 -16.53 -6.47
C LYS A 150 3.24 -15.82 -7.46
N TYR A 151 4.53 -16.05 -7.30
CA TYR A 151 5.59 -15.42 -8.09
C TYR A 151 6.47 -16.47 -8.78
N VAL A 152 6.96 -16.09 -9.96
CA VAL A 152 7.98 -16.82 -10.74
C VAL A 152 9.05 -15.87 -11.24
N PRO A 153 10.29 -16.33 -11.47
CA PRO A 153 11.30 -15.55 -12.17
C PRO A 153 10.82 -15.14 -13.57
N ALA A 154 11.12 -13.91 -13.97
CA ALA A 154 10.85 -13.45 -15.33
C ALA A 154 11.85 -14.02 -16.35
N ALA A 155 13.06 -14.34 -15.91
CA ALA A 155 14.14 -14.92 -16.70
C ALA A 155 14.97 -15.92 -15.88
N PRO A 156 15.75 -16.81 -16.52
CA PRO A 156 16.74 -17.65 -15.84
C PRO A 156 17.78 -16.81 -15.08
N ALA A 157 18.33 -17.34 -13.99
CA ALA A 157 19.30 -16.63 -13.15
C ALA A 157 20.55 -16.16 -13.91
N GLU A 158 20.95 -16.87 -14.97
CA GLU A 158 22.06 -16.54 -15.86
C GLU A 158 21.85 -15.24 -16.65
N LYS A 159 20.60 -14.82 -16.82
CA LYS A 159 20.23 -13.63 -17.61
C LYS A 159 19.91 -12.41 -16.75
N ILE A 160 19.88 -12.57 -15.43
CA ILE A 160 19.60 -11.47 -14.51
C ILE A 160 20.92 -11.03 -13.89
N GLU A 161 21.30 -9.79 -14.15
CA GLU A 161 22.51 -9.22 -13.56
C GLU A 161 22.25 -8.71 -12.14
N ALA A 162 23.24 -8.84 -11.26
CA ALA A 162 23.13 -8.33 -9.89
C ALA A 162 22.91 -6.80 -9.85
N VAL A 163 23.37 -6.08 -10.89
CA VAL A 163 23.13 -4.64 -11.07
C VAL A 163 21.64 -4.33 -11.20
N GLU A 164 20.87 -5.18 -11.87
CA GLU A 164 19.43 -4.97 -12.05
C GLU A 164 18.68 -5.04 -10.73
N VAL A 165 19.10 -5.93 -9.82
CA VAL A 165 18.55 -6.05 -8.47
C VAL A 165 18.86 -4.80 -7.64
N VAL A 166 20.11 -4.32 -7.69
CA VAL A 166 20.52 -3.10 -6.99
C VAL A 166 19.72 -1.90 -7.50
N ASP A 167 19.57 -1.77 -8.82
CA ASP A 167 18.80 -0.70 -9.44
C ASP A 167 17.31 -0.76 -9.09
N ALA A 168 16.73 -1.96 -8.96
CA ALA A 168 15.34 -2.16 -8.57
C ALA A 168 15.07 -1.65 -7.15
N ILE A 169 15.97 -1.93 -6.19
CA ILE A 169 15.77 -1.61 -4.77
C ILE A 169 16.22 -0.20 -4.41
N CYS A 170 17.38 0.22 -4.90
CA CYS A 170 17.99 1.52 -4.57
C CYS A 170 17.56 2.65 -5.50
N GLY A 171 17.01 2.31 -6.67
CA GLY A 171 16.59 3.27 -7.68
C GLY A 171 17.75 3.80 -8.53
N ARG A 172 17.40 4.28 -9.73
CA ARG A 172 18.39 4.79 -10.71
C ARG A 172 18.66 6.28 -10.63
N LYS A 173 17.74 7.05 -10.03
CA LYS A 173 17.78 8.52 -10.06
C LYS A 173 18.25 9.06 -8.73
N THR A 174 19.32 9.83 -8.76
CA THR A 174 19.80 10.63 -7.62
C THR A 174 19.34 12.08 -7.76
N PRO A 175 19.04 12.78 -6.65
CA PRO A 175 18.75 14.22 -6.70
C PRO A 175 19.98 15.02 -7.13
N THR A 176 19.82 16.11 -7.88
CA THR A 176 20.95 16.96 -8.34
C THR A 176 21.66 17.75 -7.21
N SER A 177 21.28 17.52 -5.95
CA SER A 177 21.93 18.12 -4.78
C SER A 177 23.38 17.64 -4.62
N PRO A 178 24.25 18.38 -3.90
CA PRO A 178 25.62 17.95 -3.63
C PRO A 178 25.71 16.54 -3.00
N GLY A 179 24.80 16.21 -2.08
CA GLY A 179 24.72 14.87 -1.49
C GLY A 179 24.29 13.79 -2.49
N GLY A 180 23.46 14.14 -3.47
CA GLY A 180 23.04 13.21 -4.52
C GLY A 180 24.14 12.91 -5.54
N GLN A 181 25.04 13.86 -5.81
CA GLN A 181 26.24 13.61 -6.63
C GLN A 181 27.20 12.61 -5.95
N VAL A 182 27.38 12.72 -4.63
CA VAL A 182 28.17 11.75 -3.87
C VAL A 182 27.52 10.37 -3.88
N ALA A 183 26.20 10.31 -3.68
CA ALA A 183 25.45 9.05 -3.76
C ALA A 183 25.57 8.42 -5.16
N GLU A 184 25.47 9.22 -6.22
CA GLU A 184 25.63 8.76 -7.60
C GLU A 184 27.00 8.15 -7.84
N GLN A 185 28.08 8.77 -7.35
CA GLN A 185 29.44 8.22 -7.44
C GLN A 185 29.56 6.85 -6.73
N VAL A 186 28.97 6.70 -5.54
CA VAL A 186 28.99 5.44 -4.80
C VAL A 186 28.27 4.34 -5.58
N PHE A 187 27.06 4.64 -6.10
CA PHE A 187 26.29 3.66 -6.87
C PHE A 187 26.95 3.34 -8.22
N ASP A 188 27.58 4.29 -8.89
CA ASP A 188 28.31 4.03 -10.13
C ASP A 188 29.54 3.14 -9.91
N SER A 189 30.26 3.32 -8.80
CA SER A 189 31.33 2.40 -8.41
C SER A 189 30.80 0.99 -8.13
N ALA A 190 29.68 0.88 -7.41
CA ALA A 190 29.05 -0.41 -7.13
C ALA A 190 28.56 -1.11 -8.41
N ARG A 191 27.93 -0.37 -9.33
CA ARG A 191 27.49 -0.88 -10.64
C ARG A 191 28.65 -1.43 -11.44
N LYS A 192 29.78 -0.69 -11.52
CA LYS A 192 30.98 -1.16 -12.22
C LYS A 192 31.57 -2.43 -11.60
N ALA A 193 31.50 -2.58 -10.28
CA ALA A 193 32.00 -3.77 -9.58
C ALA A 193 31.11 -5.01 -9.75
N LEU A 194 29.81 -4.80 -9.99
CA LEU A 194 28.82 -5.85 -10.21
C LEU A 194 28.55 -6.12 -11.70
N ALA A 195 29.05 -5.28 -12.60
CA ALA A 195 28.90 -5.44 -14.04
C ALA A 195 29.48 -6.79 -14.50
N GLY A 196 28.67 -7.58 -15.19
CA GLY A 196 29.03 -8.91 -15.66
C GLY A 196 28.94 -10.02 -14.61
N LYS A 197 28.49 -9.73 -13.38
CA LYS A 197 28.14 -10.77 -12.39
C LYS A 197 26.65 -11.09 -12.49
N THR A 198 26.35 -12.36 -12.70
CA THR A 198 24.97 -12.85 -12.78
C THR A 198 24.52 -13.35 -11.42
N LEU A 199 23.20 -13.46 -11.21
CA LEU A 199 22.66 -14.11 -10.01
C LEU A 199 23.13 -15.57 -9.88
N ALA A 200 23.40 -16.25 -11.00
CA ALA A 200 23.94 -17.60 -10.98
C ALA A 200 25.34 -17.71 -10.34
N ASP A 201 26.13 -16.63 -10.34
CA ASP A 201 27.46 -16.61 -9.70
C ASP A 201 27.38 -16.43 -8.17
N GLN A 202 26.20 -16.12 -7.65
CA GLN A 202 25.95 -15.82 -6.23
C GLN A 202 25.04 -16.87 -5.54
N LEU A 203 24.32 -17.67 -6.33
CA LEU A 203 23.48 -18.81 -5.92
C LEU A 203 24.30 -20.08 -5.68
#